data_AF-A0A3A5IBC9-F1
#
_entry.id   AF-A0A3A5IBC9-F1
#
_cell.length_a   1.000
_cell.length_b   1.000
_cell.length_c   1.000
_cell.angle_alpha   90.00
_cell.angle_beta   90.00
_cell.angle_gamma   90.00
#
_symmetry.space_group_name_H-M   'P 1'
#
loop_
_entity.id
_entity.type
_entity.pdbx_description
1 polymer ?
#
loop_
_entity_poly.entity_id
_entity_poly.type
_entity_poly.pdbx_seq_one_letter_code
_entity_poly.pdbx_strand_id
1 'polypeptide(L)'
;MAKLYRRGTNFYTQSGSVLVGPGPNQSYTVRQIFERPGWVAFDFLTNVAFTSYGEIGMGKFVVEINGKARFSARASYTWTRHYIFVDEGENIITFKTDENYQSGDTAYIRHLVCTVFHEQSYIDGIGSITPPKPLQEIQSFNVLDGYTRYQRTGPSGSTIEFEVVLTKTQSFNQFMADIDNFTIIKYSAGVFGGVIIPQDTEPTRKGPLYIVRCRMHSSERSGVGVNGI
;
A
#
# COMPACT_ATOMS: atom_id res chain seq x y z
N MET A 1 -19.79 -3.81 5.35
CA MET A 1 -20.16 -3.18 4.06
C MET A 1 -18.96 -2.42 3.54
N ALA A 2 -18.72 -2.42 2.23
CA ALA A 2 -17.56 -1.74 1.65
C ALA A 2 -17.72 -0.23 1.68
N LYS A 3 -16.61 0.49 1.93
CA LYS A 3 -16.58 1.94 2.08
C LYS A 3 -15.35 2.52 1.39
N LEU A 4 -15.49 3.72 0.84
CA LEU A 4 -14.40 4.52 0.28
C LEU A 4 -14.06 5.68 1.19
N TYR A 5 -12.78 6.01 1.26
CA TYR A 5 -12.24 7.04 2.12
C TYR A 5 -11.24 7.91 1.36
N ARG A 6 -11.24 9.21 1.65
CA ARG A 6 -10.29 10.18 1.11
C ARG A 6 -9.27 10.58 2.15
N ARG A 7 -8.09 10.97 1.67
CA ARG A 7 -7.01 11.42 2.55
C ARG A 7 -7.52 12.52 3.47
N GLY A 8 -7.37 12.31 4.77
CA GLY A 8 -7.70 13.27 5.80
C GLY A 8 -6.45 13.88 6.39
N THR A 9 -6.42 13.96 7.72
CA THR A 9 -5.39 14.66 8.48
C THR A 9 -4.30 13.71 8.98
N ASN A 10 -3.08 14.24 9.05
CA ASN A 10 -2.01 13.60 9.80
C ASN A 10 -2.30 13.79 11.29
N PHE A 11 -2.19 12.73 12.08
CA PHE A 11 -2.43 12.79 13.53
C PHE A 11 -1.21 12.35 14.35
N TYR A 12 -0.24 11.68 13.73
CA TYR A 12 1.02 11.31 14.35
C TYR A 12 2.17 11.62 13.40
N THR A 13 3.28 12.13 13.94
CA THR A 13 4.50 12.38 13.18
C THR A 13 5.72 12.19 14.07
N GLN A 14 6.69 11.44 13.57
CA GLN A 14 8.01 11.28 14.14
C GLN A 14 9.05 11.51 13.05
N SER A 15 9.74 12.65 13.14
CA SER A 15 10.66 13.10 12.08
C SER A 15 12.06 12.51 12.20
N GLY A 16 12.51 12.22 13.43
CA GLY A 16 13.87 11.76 13.70
C GLY A 16 14.20 10.41 13.05
N SER A 17 15.48 10.23 12.71
CA SER A 17 16.01 8.94 12.29
C SER A 17 16.12 8.00 13.48
N VAL A 18 15.64 6.78 13.32
CA VAL A 18 15.73 5.71 14.31
C VAL A 18 16.42 4.52 13.67
N LEU A 19 17.43 4.01 14.36
CA LEU A 19 18.04 2.73 14.04
C LEU A 19 17.08 1.62 14.49
N VAL A 20 16.63 0.78 13.55
CA VAL A 20 15.82 -0.40 13.87
C VAL A 20 16.67 -1.45 14.58
N GLY A 21 17.94 -1.54 14.20
CA GLY A 21 19.00 -2.23 14.93
C GLY A 21 20.19 -2.61 14.03
N PRO A 22 21.36 -2.88 14.61
CA PRO A 22 22.47 -3.53 13.91
C PRO A 22 22.29 -5.05 13.91
N GLY A 23 22.41 -5.69 12.76
CA GLY A 23 22.39 -7.15 12.66
C GLY A 23 21.01 -7.81 12.84
N PRO A 24 20.97 -9.13 13.12
CA PRO A 24 19.78 -9.94 12.99
C PRO A 24 18.78 -9.76 14.13
N ASN A 25 17.51 -9.98 13.82
CA ASN A 25 16.39 -10.07 14.78
C ASN A 25 16.19 -8.85 15.67
N GLN A 26 16.57 -7.66 15.18
CA GLN A 26 16.30 -6.41 15.89
C GLN A 26 14.93 -5.88 15.49
N SER A 27 14.27 -5.17 16.39
CA SER A 27 12.98 -4.56 16.09
C SER A 27 12.76 -3.22 16.79
N TYR A 28 11.99 -2.37 16.12
CA TYR A 28 11.47 -1.11 16.66
C TYR A 28 9.97 -1.08 16.43
N THR A 29 9.19 -0.80 17.49
CA THR A 29 7.74 -0.87 17.46
C THR A 29 7.11 0.46 17.85
N VAL A 30 6.07 0.85 17.11
CA VAL A 30 5.23 2.02 17.39
C VAL A 30 3.78 1.57 17.45
N ARG A 31 3.05 2.02 18.46
CA ARG A 31 1.62 1.71 18.65
C ARG A 31 0.80 2.98 18.40
N GLN A 32 -0.19 2.89 17.53
CA GLN A 32 -1.05 4.02 17.17
C GLN A 32 -2.51 3.60 17.07
N ILE A 33 -3.42 4.49 17.46
CA ILE A 33 -4.86 4.26 17.37
C ILE A 33 -5.41 5.08 16.21
N PHE A 34 -5.99 4.40 15.23
CA PHE A 34 -6.62 5.00 14.06
C PHE A 34 -8.13 5.11 14.30
N GLU A 35 -8.68 6.32 14.39
CA GLU A 35 -10.14 6.49 14.53
C GLU A 35 -10.91 6.02 13.29
N ARG A 36 -10.24 5.97 12.14
CA ARG A 36 -10.74 5.57 10.82
C ARG A 36 -9.59 4.93 10.04
N PRO A 37 -9.86 4.12 8.99
CA PRO A 37 -8.81 3.56 8.16
C PRO A 37 -7.87 4.63 7.63
N GLY A 38 -6.61 4.26 7.41
CA GLY A 38 -5.59 5.24 7.06
C GLY A 38 -4.35 4.61 6.50
N TRP A 39 -3.26 5.38 6.51
CA TRP A 39 -1.95 4.85 6.18
C TRP A 39 -0.91 5.14 7.26
N VAL A 40 0.15 4.35 7.21
CA VAL A 40 1.42 4.60 7.86
C VAL A 40 2.43 4.87 6.75
N ALA A 41 2.97 6.08 6.71
CA ALA A 41 3.98 6.47 5.76
C ALA A 41 5.32 6.65 6.47
N PHE A 42 6.40 6.12 5.91
CA PHE A 42 7.73 6.20 6.50
C PHE A 42 8.79 6.22 5.42
N ASP A 43 9.94 6.79 5.73
CA ASP A 43 11.14 6.64 4.91
C ASP A 43 12.00 5.56 5.55
N PHE A 44 12.53 4.64 4.74
CA PHE A 44 13.45 3.62 5.22
C PHE A 44 14.77 3.67 4.45
N LEU A 45 15.83 3.23 5.11
CA LEU A 45 17.15 2.98 4.52
C LEU A 45 17.61 1.62 5.01
N THR A 46 18.09 0.79 4.10
CA THR A 46 18.71 -0.50 4.44
C THR A 46 20.09 -0.55 3.84
N ASN A 47 21.03 -1.11 4.58
CA ASN A 47 22.34 -1.44 4.08
C ASN A 47 22.59 -2.92 4.38
N VAL A 48 22.57 -3.73 3.34
CA VAL A 48 22.83 -5.17 3.42
C VAL A 48 24.08 -5.43 2.61
N ALA A 49 25.13 -5.93 3.27
CA ALA A 49 26.40 -6.21 2.64
C ALA A 49 26.25 -7.24 1.51
N PHE A 50 27.07 -7.09 0.47
CA PHE A 50 27.22 -8.13 -0.53
C PHE A 50 27.92 -9.34 0.09
N THR A 51 27.59 -10.54 -0.39
CA THR A 51 28.33 -11.75 -0.03
C THR A 51 29.76 -11.67 -0.56
N SER A 52 30.64 -12.53 -0.05
CA SER A 52 32.02 -12.68 -0.56
C SER A 52 32.09 -13.01 -2.06
N TYR A 53 30.99 -13.47 -2.65
CA TYR A 53 30.87 -13.80 -4.07
C TYR A 53 30.26 -12.64 -4.91
N GLY A 54 30.01 -11.48 -4.29
CA GLY A 54 29.43 -10.31 -4.96
C GLY A 54 27.92 -10.36 -5.12
N GLU A 55 27.24 -11.29 -4.46
CA GLU A 55 25.78 -11.44 -4.53
C GLU A 55 25.09 -10.59 -3.46
N ILE A 56 23.83 -10.20 -3.70
CA ILE A 56 23.03 -9.47 -2.71
C ILE A 56 22.79 -10.39 -1.50
N GLY A 57 23.14 -9.92 -0.29
CA GLY A 57 22.86 -10.61 0.95
C GLY A 57 21.38 -11.01 1.12
N MET A 58 21.14 -12.06 1.92
CA MET A 58 19.79 -12.60 2.12
C MET A 58 18.97 -11.82 3.16
N GLY A 59 19.61 -10.90 3.90
CA GLY A 59 18.97 -10.04 4.89
C GLY A 59 17.76 -9.27 4.34
N LYS A 60 16.64 -9.32 5.08
CA LYS A 60 15.43 -8.55 4.79
C LYS A 60 15.05 -7.59 5.91
N PHE A 61 14.82 -6.34 5.52
CA PHE A 61 14.04 -5.42 6.35
C PHE A 61 12.57 -5.76 6.16
N VAL A 62 11.84 -5.90 7.26
CA VAL A 62 10.43 -6.29 7.25
C VAL A 62 9.63 -5.30 8.08
N VAL A 63 8.45 -4.95 7.60
CA VAL A 63 7.48 -4.15 8.34
C VAL A 63 6.21 -4.96 8.53
N GLU A 64 5.79 -5.07 9.77
CA GLU A 64 4.61 -5.80 10.19
C GLU A 64 3.58 -4.83 10.77
N ILE A 65 2.32 -5.09 10.46
CA ILE A 65 1.17 -4.45 11.11
C ILE A 65 0.42 -5.55 11.86
N ASN A 66 0.29 -5.40 13.17
CA ASN A 66 -0.38 -6.37 14.04
C ASN A 66 0.19 -7.79 13.88
N GLY A 67 1.52 -7.90 13.79
CA GLY A 67 2.24 -9.17 13.62
C GLY A 67 2.15 -9.80 12.23
N LYS A 68 1.55 -9.12 11.25
CA LYS A 68 1.48 -9.60 9.86
C LYS A 68 2.42 -8.79 8.98
N ALA A 69 3.33 -9.46 8.26
CA ALA A 69 4.21 -8.80 7.30
C ALA A 69 3.41 -8.09 6.19
N ARG A 70 3.63 -6.79 6.04
CA ARG A 70 3.00 -5.94 5.02
C ARG A 70 4.01 -5.42 4.01
N PHE A 71 5.28 -5.33 4.38
CA PHE A 71 6.35 -4.90 3.50
C PHE A 71 7.64 -5.64 3.81
N SER A 72 8.43 -5.91 2.77
CA SER A 72 9.82 -6.34 2.95
C SER A 72 10.71 -5.76 1.86
N ALA A 73 11.94 -5.45 2.22
CA ALA A 73 12.99 -4.98 1.33
C ALA A 73 14.24 -5.83 1.51
N ARG A 74 14.78 -6.32 0.40
CA ARG A 74 16.06 -7.04 0.32
C ARG A 74 17.05 -6.19 -0.47
N ALA A 75 18.31 -6.18 -0.06
CA ALA A 75 19.40 -5.34 -0.57
C ALA A 75 19.47 -3.95 0.07
N SER A 76 20.48 -3.19 -0.35
CA SER A 76 20.69 -1.82 0.09
C SER A 76 19.75 -0.87 -0.64
N TYR A 77 19.03 -0.08 0.14
CA TYR A 77 18.18 1.01 -0.33
C TYR A 77 18.68 2.30 0.28
N THR A 78 18.76 3.36 -0.54
CA THR A 78 18.81 4.73 -0.02
C THR A 78 17.46 5.11 0.57
N TRP A 79 17.38 6.25 1.26
CA TRP A 79 16.14 6.76 1.84
C TRP A 79 14.97 6.72 0.84
N THR A 80 14.05 5.78 1.07
CA THR A 80 12.92 5.49 0.18
C THR A 80 11.63 5.59 0.98
N ARG A 81 10.65 6.32 0.45
CA ARG A 81 9.32 6.48 1.03
C ARG A 81 8.48 5.23 0.77
N HIS A 82 7.79 4.72 1.78
CA HIS A 82 6.80 3.66 1.66
C HIS A 82 5.51 4.01 2.40
N TYR A 83 4.40 3.38 1.98
CA TYR A 83 3.06 3.58 2.51
C TYR A 83 2.44 2.21 2.78
N ILE A 84 1.89 2.01 3.97
CA ILE A 84 1.16 0.80 4.34
C ILE A 84 -0.24 1.21 4.76
N PHE A 85 -1.28 0.59 4.20
CA PHE A 85 -2.65 0.87 4.60
C PHE A 85 -3.02 0.05 5.84
N VAL A 86 -3.74 0.69 6.75
CA VAL A 86 -4.12 0.11 8.04
C VAL A 86 -5.59 0.34 8.31
N ASP A 87 -6.18 -0.59 9.05
CA ASP A 87 -7.58 -0.49 9.44
C ASP A 87 -7.77 0.44 10.65
N GLU A 88 -9.02 0.82 10.91
CA GLU A 88 -9.41 1.49 12.15
C GLU A 88 -9.10 0.64 13.38
N GLY A 89 -8.91 1.31 14.50
CA GLY A 89 -8.55 0.70 15.78
C GLY A 89 -7.06 0.78 16.08
N GLU A 90 -6.66 0.00 17.07
CA GLU A 90 -5.28 -0.04 17.52
C GLU A 90 -4.41 -0.85 16.55
N ASN A 91 -3.31 -0.24 16.09
CA ASN A 91 -2.35 -0.84 15.19
C ASN A 91 -0.95 -0.81 15.80
N ILE A 92 -0.31 -1.98 15.83
CA ILE A 92 1.08 -2.17 16.24
C ILE A 92 1.93 -2.24 14.97
N ILE A 93 2.76 -1.24 14.77
CA ILE A 93 3.66 -1.10 13.63
C ILE A 93 5.04 -1.56 14.07
N THR A 94 5.50 -2.70 13.57
CA THR A 94 6.81 -3.25 13.91
C THR A 94 7.72 -3.22 12.70
N PHE A 95 8.85 -2.54 12.84
CA PHE A 95 9.96 -2.55 11.90
C PHE A 95 10.98 -3.54 12.42
N LYS A 96 11.46 -4.47 11.57
CA LYS A 96 12.41 -5.50 12.02
C LYS A 96 13.47 -5.83 10.97
N THR A 97 14.62 -6.27 11.45
CA THR A 97 15.63 -6.97 10.66
C THR A 97 15.42 -8.48 10.83
N ASP A 98 15.46 -9.24 9.75
CA ASP A 98 15.30 -10.69 9.84
C ASP A 98 16.58 -11.39 10.33
N GLU A 99 16.50 -12.71 10.52
CA GLU A 99 17.62 -13.56 10.94
C GLU A 99 18.79 -13.61 9.95
N ASN A 100 18.59 -13.17 8.71
CA ASN A 100 19.60 -13.19 7.66
C ASN A 100 20.44 -11.90 7.60
N TYR A 101 20.14 -10.91 8.44
CA TYR A 101 21.00 -9.74 8.62
C TYR A 101 22.33 -10.14 9.27
N GLN A 102 23.44 -9.62 8.75
CA GLN A 102 24.78 -9.80 9.32
C GLN A 102 25.12 -8.69 10.30
N SER A 103 26.15 -8.88 11.14
CA SER A 103 26.56 -7.89 12.16
C SER A 103 26.91 -6.49 11.61
N GLY A 104 27.20 -6.36 10.31
CA GLY A 104 27.43 -5.07 9.64
C GLY A 104 26.21 -4.49 8.92
N ASP A 105 25.13 -5.26 8.81
CA ASP A 105 23.90 -4.82 8.14
C ASP A 105 23.11 -3.90 9.06
N THR A 106 22.48 -2.88 8.47
CA THR A 106 21.74 -1.87 9.23
C THR A 106 20.45 -1.49 8.52
N ALA A 107 19.43 -1.17 9.33
CA ALA A 107 18.17 -0.63 8.86
C ALA A 107 17.79 0.60 9.69
N TYR A 108 17.40 1.67 9.00
CA TYR A 108 16.94 2.91 9.61
C TYR A 108 15.57 3.28 9.10
N ILE A 109 14.80 3.97 9.94
CA ILE A 109 13.54 4.59 9.57
C ILE A 109 13.55 6.07 9.96
N ARG A 110 12.82 6.91 9.23
CA ARG A 110 12.56 8.31 9.60
C ARG A 110 11.24 8.78 9.00
N HIS A 111 10.82 9.99 9.37
CA HIS A 111 9.61 10.63 8.83
C HIS A 111 8.37 9.71 8.88
N LEU A 112 8.20 9.01 10.00
CA LEU A 112 7.04 8.17 10.26
C LEU A 112 5.82 9.08 10.49
N VAL A 113 4.82 8.98 9.61
CA VAL A 113 3.60 9.78 9.62
C VAL A 113 2.41 8.85 9.56
N CYS A 114 1.48 9.00 10.50
CA CYS A 114 0.18 8.33 10.41
C CYS A 114 -0.89 9.34 9.99
N THR A 115 -1.71 8.94 9.01
CA THR A 115 -2.77 9.78 8.45
C THR A 115 -4.06 9.00 8.45
N VAL A 116 -5.13 9.59 8.98
CA VAL A 116 -6.48 9.03 8.87
C VAL A 116 -7.14 9.45 7.57
N PHE A 117 -8.03 8.61 7.07
CA PHE A 117 -8.84 8.91 5.89
C PHE A 117 -10.31 9.09 6.29
N HIS A 118 -10.99 10.03 5.64
CA HIS A 118 -12.38 10.36 5.91
C HIS A 118 -13.30 9.64 4.93
N GLU A 119 -14.33 9.00 5.47
CA GLU A 119 -15.33 8.28 4.67
C GLU A 119 -16.02 9.22 3.67
N GLN A 120 -16.18 8.76 2.44
CA GLN A 120 -17.02 9.42 1.43
C GLN A 120 -18.49 9.08 1.68
N SER A 121 -19.05 9.63 2.76
CA SER A 121 -20.38 9.28 3.28
C SER A 121 -21.55 9.65 2.35
N TYR A 122 -21.28 10.38 1.27
CA TYR A 122 -22.27 10.71 0.24
C TYR A 122 -22.48 9.58 -0.79
N ILE A 123 -21.67 8.50 -0.71
CA ILE A 123 -21.83 7.28 -1.49
C ILE A 123 -22.89 6.39 -0.82
N ASP A 124 -23.97 6.08 -1.53
CA ASP A 124 -25.08 5.29 -0.98
C ASP A 124 -24.73 3.81 -0.85
N GLY A 125 -23.85 3.29 -1.71
CA GLY A 125 -23.37 1.92 -1.62
C GLY A 125 -22.23 1.59 -2.57
N ILE A 126 -21.51 0.53 -2.24
CA ILE A 126 -20.48 -0.06 -3.10
C ILE A 126 -20.82 -1.54 -3.31
N GLY A 127 -20.93 -1.95 -4.58
CA GLY A 127 -21.29 -3.30 -5.01
C GLY A 127 -20.29 -3.90 -5.99
N SER A 128 -20.54 -5.15 -6.39
CA SER A 128 -19.81 -5.85 -7.47
C SER A 128 -18.27 -5.80 -7.33
N ILE A 129 -17.76 -5.87 -6.09
CA ILE A 129 -16.33 -5.72 -5.81
C ILE A 129 -15.60 -7.01 -6.17
N THR A 130 -14.56 -6.87 -6.99
CA THR A 130 -13.65 -7.97 -7.32
C THR A 130 -12.55 -8.11 -6.26
N PRO A 131 -12.06 -9.34 -6.00
CA PRO A 131 -10.83 -9.53 -5.23
C PRO A 131 -9.65 -8.80 -5.90
N PRO A 132 -8.62 -8.37 -5.16
CA PRO A 132 -7.46 -7.69 -5.73
C PRO A 132 -6.75 -8.61 -6.73
N LYS A 133 -6.71 -8.19 -8.00
CA LYS A 133 -6.01 -8.91 -9.07
C LYS A 133 -4.62 -8.30 -9.26
N PRO A 134 -3.56 -9.07 -9.49
CA PRO A 134 -2.28 -8.50 -9.89
C PRO A 134 -2.43 -7.61 -11.12
N LEU A 135 -1.72 -6.47 -11.15
CA LEU A 135 -1.59 -5.70 -12.39
C LEU A 135 -0.91 -6.61 -13.44
N GLN A 136 -1.54 -6.78 -14.60
CA GLN A 136 -0.97 -7.59 -15.68
C GLN A 136 0.34 -6.95 -16.17
N GLU A 137 1.38 -7.78 -16.32
CA GLU A 137 2.67 -7.36 -16.85
C GLU A 137 2.53 -6.81 -18.27
N ILE A 138 3.38 -5.85 -18.64
CA ILE A 138 3.80 -5.75 -20.04
C ILE A 138 4.59 -7.04 -20.31
N GLN A 139 4.00 -7.97 -21.06
CA GLN A 139 4.71 -9.17 -21.53
C GLN A 139 5.96 -8.75 -22.30
N SER A 140 7.14 -9.07 -21.76
CA SER A 140 8.38 -9.01 -22.53
C SER A 140 8.41 -10.21 -23.49
N PHE A 141 8.41 -9.95 -24.80
CA PHE A 141 8.62 -10.98 -25.81
C PHE A 141 10.03 -11.59 -25.69
N ASN A 142 10.15 -12.89 -26.00
CA ASN A 142 11.43 -13.57 -26.15
C ASN A 142 12.18 -13.00 -27.35
N VAL A 143 13.18 -12.12 -27.16
CA VAL A 143 14.25 -11.98 -28.15
C VAL A 143 15.62 -11.61 -27.55
N LEU A 144 16.58 -12.47 -27.90
CA LEU A 144 18.04 -12.39 -28.05
C LEU A 144 18.97 -12.01 -26.86
N ASP A 145 19.95 -12.92 -26.70
CA ASP A 145 21.15 -12.86 -25.89
C ASP A 145 21.86 -11.50 -25.88
N GLY A 146 22.38 -11.13 -24.69
CA GLY A 146 23.64 -10.38 -24.64
C GLY A 146 23.66 -9.02 -23.94
N TYR A 147 22.61 -8.55 -23.27
CA TYR A 147 22.68 -7.28 -22.54
C TYR A 147 22.44 -7.41 -21.03
N THR A 148 23.29 -6.71 -20.28
CA THR A 148 23.38 -6.70 -18.83
C THR A 148 22.07 -6.23 -18.21
N ARG A 149 21.43 -7.14 -17.46
CA ARG A 149 20.15 -6.92 -16.79
C ARG A 149 20.26 -5.80 -15.75
N TYR A 150 19.53 -4.70 -15.98
CA TYR A 150 18.79 -4.05 -14.90
C TYR A 150 17.32 -4.46 -15.05
N GLN A 151 17.00 -5.68 -14.62
CA GLN A 151 15.60 -6.13 -14.46
C GLN A 151 14.98 -5.35 -13.29
N ARG A 152 14.48 -4.14 -13.57
CA ARG A 152 13.32 -3.60 -12.89
C ARG A 152 12.20 -3.54 -13.90
N THR A 153 11.38 -4.57 -13.94
CA THR A 153 10.21 -4.69 -14.82
C THR A 153 8.95 -4.84 -13.98
N GLY A 154 8.05 -3.87 -14.07
CA GLY A 154 6.63 -3.99 -13.69
C GLY A 154 6.18 -3.21 -12.44
N PRO A 155 5.01 -2.51 -12.47
CA PRO A 155 4.44 -1.88 -11.29
C PRO A 155 3.99 -2.96 -10.30
N SER A 156 4.59 -2.99 -9.11
CA SER A 156 4.08 -3.79 -8.00
C SER A 156 2.76 -3.19 -7.51
N GLY A 157 1.65 -3.91 -7.70
CA GLY A 157 0.34 -3.43 -7.29
C GLY A 157 -0.79 -4.40 -7.63
N SER A 158 -2.02 -3.98 -7.37
CA SER A 158 -3.22 -4.74 -7.68
C SER A 158 -4.32 -3.84 -8.24
N THR A 159 -5.18 -4.41 -9.06
CA THR A 159 -6.40 -3.79 -9.55
C THR A 159 -7.59 -4.30 -8.76
N ILE A 160 -8.45 -3.39 -8.33
CA ILE A 160 -9.72 -3.69 -7.69
C ILE A 160 -10.81 -2.97 -8.48
N GLU A 161 -11.73 -3.74 -9.04
CA GLU A 161 -12.92 -3.25 -9.75
C GLU A 161 -14.12 -3.29 -8.82
N PHE A 162 -14.92 -2.23 -8.80
CA PHE A 162 -16.13 -2.12 -7.99
C PHE A 162 -17.14 -1.14 -8.60
N GLU A 163 -18.38 -1.22 -8.17
CA GLU A 163 -19.46 -0.32 -8.57
C GLU A 163 -19.83 0.62 -7.42
N VAL A 164 -19.86 1.92 -7.69
CA VAL A 164 -20.33 2.95 -6.76
C VAL A 164 -21.76 3.32 -7.12
N VAL A 165 -22.66 3.32 -6.14
CA VAL A 165 -24.07 3.68 -6.30
C VAL A 165 -24.33 5.03 -5.65
N LEU A 166 -24.94 5.95 -6.41
CA LEU A 166 -25.24 7.32 -6.01
C LEU A 166 -26.69 7.65 -6.41
N THR A 167 -27.47 8.17 -5.48
CA THR A 167 -28.91 8.48 -5.65
C THR A 167 -29.16 9.96 -5.97
N LYS A 168 -28.17 10.82 -5.73
CA LYS A 168 -28.27 12.27 -5.92
C LYS A 168 -27.29 12.76 -6.98
N THR A 169 -27.74 13.64 -7.87
CA THR A 169 -26.89 14.26 -8.89
C THR A 169 -25.72 15.05 -8.29
N GLN A 170 -25.93 15.71 -7.14
CA GLN A 170 -24.85 16.42 -6.44
C GLN A 170 -23.73 15.47 -5.98
N SER A 171 -24.10 14.33 -5.38
CA SER A 171 -23.14 13.30 -4.95
C SER A 171 -22.38 12.70 -6.14
N PHE A 172 -23.07 12.49 -7.27
CA PHE A 172 -22.45 12.07 -8.53
C PHE A 172 -21.41 13.08 -9.02
N ASN A 173 -21.79 14.35 -9.12
CA ASN A 173 -20.87 15.40 -9.58
C ASN A 173 -19.66 15.54 -8.66
N GLN A 174 -19.86 15.46 -7.33
CA GLN A 174 -18.76 15.48 -6.36
C GLN A 174 -17.83 14.27 -6.56
N PHE A 175 -18.39 13.07 -6.71
CA PHE A 175 -17.60 11.85 -6.92
C PHE A 175 -16.73 11.94 -8.17
N MET A 176 -17.30 12.39 -9.29
CA MET A 176 -16.60 12.51 -10.57
C MET A 176 -15.55 13.62 -10.56
N ALA A 177 -15.81 14.74 -9.87
CA ALA A 177 -14.85 15.84 -9.73
C ALA A 177 -13.61 15.43 -8.94
N ASP A 178 -13.77 14.55 -7.95
CA ASP A 178 -12.67 14.11 -7.08
C ASP A 178 -12.09 12.75 -7.48
N ILE A 179 -12.50 12.16 -8.60
CA ILE A 179 -12.30 10.73 -8.86
C ILE A 179 -10.82 10.31 -8.89
N ASP A 180 -9.96 11.16 -9.43
CA ASP A 180 -8.52 10.97 -9.60
C ASP A 180 -7.70 11.19 -8.32
N ASN A 181 -8.33 11.73 -7.27
CA ASN A 181 -7.67 11.83 -5.97
C ASN A 181 -7.30 10.43 -5.46
N PHE A 182 -6.29 10.38 -4.60
CA PHE A 182 -5.95 9.15 -3.89
C PHE A 182 -7.10 8.74 -2.95
N THR A 183 -7.42 7.45 -2.92
CA THR A 183 -8.53 6.91 -2.15
C THR A 183 -8.12 5.61 -1.47
N ILE A 184 -8.78 5.28 -0.36
CA ILE A 184 -8.71 3.97 0.28
C ILE A 184 -10.08 3.30 0.17
N ILE A 185 -10.11 2.02 -0.19
CA ILE A 185 -11.29 1.17 -0.09
C ILE A 185 -11.09 0.18 1.07
N LYS A 186 -12.06 0.15 1.99
CA LYS A 186 -12.18 -0.88 3.03
C LYS A 186 -13.33 -1.81 2.67
N TYR A 187 -13.06 -3.11 2.61
CA TYR A 187 -14.08 -4.14 2.41
C TYR A 187 -13.64 -5.46 3.06
N SER A 188 -14.33 -6.56 2.79
CA SER A 188 -14.10 -7.86 3.45
C SER A 188 -12.68 -8.40 3.30
N ALA A 189 -11.97 -8.06 2.22
CA ALA A 189 -10.60 -8.49 1.97
C ALA A 189 -9.55 -7.62 2.69
N GLY A 190 -9.93 -6.51 3.30
CA GLY A 190 -9.04 -5.59 3.99
C GLY A 190 -9.14 -4.15 3.48
N VAL A 191 -8.04 -3.42 3.68
CA VAL A 191 -7.91 -1.99 3.36
C VAL A 191 -6.87 -1.84 2.26
N PHE A 192 -7.25 -1.22 1.14
CA PHE A 192 -6.38 -1.02 -0.01
C PHE A 192 -6.43 0.42 -0.46
N GLY A 193 -5.28 1.00 -0.79
CA GLY A 193 -5.19 2.39 -1.23
C GLY A 193 -4.62 2.52 -2.64
N GLY A 194 -5.24 3.39 -3.42
CA GLY A 194 -4.93 3.56 -4.82
C GLY A 194 -5.58 4.79 -5.44
N VAL A 195 -5.45 4.88 -6.77
CA VAL A 195 -6.11 5.91 -7.58
C VAL A 195 -7.16 5.23 -8.44
N ILE A 196 -8.34 5.84 -8.53
CA ILE A 196 -9.37 5.42 -9.49
C ILE A 196 -9.05 6.12 -10.80
N ILE A 197 -8.86 5.35 -11.88
CA ILE A 197 -8.50 5.92 -13.17
C ILE A 197 -9.78 6.44 -13.85
N PRO A 198 -9.87 7.75 -14.17
CA PRO A 198 -11.08 8.30 -14.80
C PRO A 198 -11.41 7.65 -16.14
N GLN A 199 -10.39 7.24 -16.91
CA GLN A 199 -10.53 6.62 -18.23
C GLN A 199 -11.13 5.20 -18.17
N ASP A 200 -10.90 4.49 -17.06
CA ASP A 200 -11.47 3.16 -16.80
C ASP A 200 -12.79 3.24 -16.02
N THR A 201 -13.35 4.45 -15.89
CA THR A 201 -14.58 4.69 -15.15
C THR A 201 -15.75 4.83 -16.12
N GLU A 202 -16.75 3.95 -15.97
CA GLU A 202 -17.96 3.96 -16.80
C GLU A 202 -19.18 4.35 -15.95
N PRO A 203 -19.68 5.59 -16.05
CA PRO A 203 -20.92 5.99 -15.41
C PRO A 203 -22.13 5.53 -16.23
N THR A 204 -23.10 4.92 -15.57
CA THR A 204 -24.39 4.53 -16.15
C THR A 204 -25.52 5.09 -15.29
N ARG A 205 -26.63 5.47 -15.93
CA ARG A 205 -27.81 5.99 -15.24
C ARG A 205 -28.98 5.03 -15.41
N LYS A 206 -29.60 4.64 -14.29
CA LYS A 206 -30.82 3.82 -14.25
C LYS A 206 -31.89 4.55 -13.45
N GLY A 207 -32.69 5.37 -14.13
CA GLY A 207 -33.68 6.24 -13.48
C GLY A 207 -33.01 7.31 -12.59
N PRO A 208 -33.33 7.38 -11.29
CA PRO A 208 -32.68 8.31 -10.35
C PRO A 208 -31.30 7.83 -9.89
N LEU A 209 -30.92 6.59 -10.18
CA LEU A 209 -29.66 6.00 -9.73
C LEU A 209 -28.53 6.25 -10.74
N TYR A 210 -27.39 6.68 -10.23
CA TYR A 210 -26.11 6.71 -10.92
C TYR A 210 -25.28 5.53 -10.42
N ILE A 211 -24.85 4.67 -11.35
CA ILE A 211 -23.98 3.53 -11.08
C ILE A 211 -22.67 3.77 -11.81
N VAL A 212 -21.58 3.89 -11.07
CA VAL A 212 -20.25 4.20 -11.60
C VAL A 212 -19.37 2.98 -11.43
N ARG A 213 -19.03 2.31 -12.54
CA ARG A 213 -18.02 1.25 -12.54
C ARG A 213 -16.66 1.87 -12.43
N CYS A 214 -15.92 1.50 -11.39
CA CYS A 214 -14.62 2.06 -11.06
C CYS A 214 -13.57 0.96 -11.14
N ARG A 215 -12.40 1.32 -11.66
CA ARG A 215 -11.18 0.50 -11.58
C ARG A 215 -10.13 1.26 -10.76
N MET A 216 -9.79 0.72 -9.59
CA MET A 216 -8.76 1.28 -8.72
C MET A 216 -7.44 0.56 -8.91
N HIS A 217 -6.38 1.32 -9.11
CA HIS A 217 -5.00 0.84 -9.17
C HIS A 217 -4.36 1.05 -7.79
N SER A 218 -4.22 -0.05 -7.05
CA SER A 218 -3.60 -0.10 -5.73
C SER A 218 -2.10 -0.36 -5.84
N SER A 219 -1.33 0.29 -4.96
CA SER A 219 0.10 0.03 -4.80
C SER A 219 0.41 -1.24 -4.01
N GLU A 220 -0.60 -1.82 -3.34
CA GLU A 220 -0.44 -3.09 -2.61
C GLU A 220 -0.53 -4.30 -3.54
N ARG A 221 0.31 -5.30 -3.26
CA ARG A 221 0.31 -6.56 -3.99
C ARG A 221 -0.88 -7.41 -3.56
N SER A 222 -1.51 -8.09 -4.52
CA SER A 222 -2.48 -9.15 -4.22
C SER A 222 -1.84 -10.20 -3.32
N GLY A 223 -2.50 -10.55 -2.21
CA GLY A 223 -2.03 -11.58 -1.27
C GLY A 223 -1.18 -11.08 -0.09
N VAL A 224 -0.64 -9.85 -0.12
CA VAL A 224 0.09 -9.31 1.04
C VAL A 224 -0.89 -8.82 2.10
N GLY A 225 -1.12 -9.68 3.10
CA GLY A 225 -1.97 -9.41 4.28
C GLY A 225 -3.48 -9.33 4.00
N VAL A 226 -3.91 -9.93 2.90
CA VAL A 226 -5.32 -10.16 2.54
C VAL A 226 -5.78 -11.55 2.99
N ASN A 227 -4.86 -12.49 3.15
CA ASN A 227 -5.04 -13.73 3.88
C ASN A 227 -3.68 -14.06 4.51
N GLY A 228 -3.66 -14.58 5.75
CA GLY A 228 -2.42 -15.01 6.38
C GLY A 228 -1.88 -16.29 5.72
N ILE A 229 -1.27 -16.15 4.54
CA ILE A 229 -0.42 -17.16 3.88
C ILE A 229 0.72 -16.43 3.16
#